data_AF-A0A8H5KBF2-F1
#
_entry.id   AF-A0A8H5KBF2-F1
#
_cell.length_a   1.000
_cell.length_b   1.000
_cell.length_c   1.000
_cell.angle_alpha   90.00
_cell.angle_beta   90.00
_cell.angle_gamma   90.00
#
_symmetry.space_group_name_H-M   'P 1'
#
loop_
_entity.id
_entity.type
_entity.pdbx_description
1 polymer ?
#
loop_
_entity_poly.entity_id
_entity_poly.type
_entity_poly.pdbx_seq_one_letter_code
_entity_poly.pdbx_strand_id
1 'polypeptide(L)'
;MTAHTPSKETWQELPLSIAPSIASHSLSTPESLQIEIDQTTHRLELLNFFHIPPSSNILEIGCGQGTCTVVLGHVVGEDGHVDAIDPAPLDYGAPYTLGQAQEHIAQGALGRRVKFWQAQLEDFLKEARDEKWDYAVFVHCLWYLDAPETLTRMLKALKGRVNRVCIAEYAMKASEPTAIPHVLAALTRATLEAQRPDSEANIRCLFSPTEIKNIAENSGWKVERETEIVPHEGLQDGGWEVGDVKSKSFLDDIEQYAVDIKTKIVVRSGREAVLRAVEGLNGPTAPISAITIMVTAIRIAGPRLLKAVIGRARENITTVELEVMSLKSPEACELWDNQTQAIVRCPGTTDNCEFVCIYPKLMQDGEVNIQDLQVQVMDIEKTIAQNDREITTTLTQPYLQDMGPKRPITETYLPLMKPNTIIITRNLRNKAPNMTLNCTAERDYWQVWACAAIGISIQIGVLVFIGFLNGHKTLRFETNGSLVQDYAMPVAVIGTLAVNLGILIGARAIDKSSTEETY
;
A
#
# COMPACT_ATOMS: atom_id res chain seq x y z
N MET A 1 -28.78 49.87 4.41
CA MET A 1 -27.58 49.47 5.16
C MET A 1 -28.03 48.95 6.52
N THR A 2 -28.46 47.69 6.56
CA THR A 2 -28.67 46.96 7.80
C THR A 2 -27.31 46.41 8.23
N ALA A 3 -26.86 46.80 9.42
CA ALA A 3 -25.61 46.31 9.99
C ALA A 3 -25.73 44.80 10.25
N HIS A 4 -24.85 44.02 9.61
CA HIS A 4 -24.75 42.59 9.85
C HIS A 4 -24.31 42.37 11.30
N THR A 5 -25.21 41.85 12.11
CA THR A 5 -24.94 41.51 13.51
C THR A 5 -24.33 40.12 13.51
N PRO A 6 -23.10 39.89 13.99
CA PRO A 6 -22.50 38.56 13.98
C PRO A 6 -23.37 37.58 14.79
N SER A 7 -23.63 36.40 14.22
CA SER A 7 -24.54 35.41 14.78
C SER A 7 -24.07 34.92 16.15
N LYS A 8 -25.04 34.69 17.05
CA LYS A 8 -24.82 34.18 18.42
C LYS A 8 -24.91 32.65 18.51
N GLU A 9 -25.18 31.97 17.40
CA GLU A 9 -25.35 30.52 17.39
C GLU A 9 -24.00 29.84 17.20
N THR A 10 -23.66 28.95 18.13
CA THR A 10 -22.45 28.13 18.06
C THR A 10 -22.66 26.98 17.08
N TRP A 11 -21.65 26.70 16.24
CA TRP A 11 -21.65 25.52 15.37
C TRP A 11 -22.01 24.23 16.14
N GLN A 12 -22.75 23.35 15.47
CA GLN A 12 -23.09 22.01 15.94
C GLN A 12 -22.79 21.01 14.82
N GLU A 13 -22.31 19.83 15.21
CA GLU A 13 -22.09 18.72 14.29
C GLU A 13 -23.42 18.21 13.72
N LEU A 14 -23.47 18.06 12.40
CA LEU A 14 -24.64 17.53 11.71
C LEU A 14 -24.49 16.02 11.50
N PRO A 15 -25.47 15.19 11.88
CA PRO A 15 -25.36 13.75 11.73
C PRO A 15 -25.42 13.34 10.25
N LEU A 16 -24.52 12.46 9.81
CA LEU A 16 -24.45 12.00 8.41
C LEU A 16 -25.76 11.38 7.88
N SER A 17 -26.63 10.89 8.78
CA SER A 17 -27.94 10.34 8.43
C SER A 17 -28.89 11.32 7.73
N ILE A 18 -28.60 12.63 7.74
CA ILE A 18 -29.40 13.63 7.01
C ILE A 18 -28.99 13.77 5.55
N ALA A 19 -27.86 13.18 5.12
CA ALA A 19 -27.35 13.29 3.76
C ALA A 19 -28.39 12.94 2.69
N PRO A 20 -29.25 11.90 2.85
CA PRO A 20 -30.32 11.63 1.87
C PRO A 20 -31.33 12.77 1.72
N SER A 21 -31.66 13.46 2.81
CA SER A 21 -32.57 14.62 2.76
C SER A 21 -31.90 15.79 2.04
N ILE A 22 -30.61 16.03 2.27
CA ILE A 22 -29.88 17.13 1.62
C ILE A 22 -29.69 16.82 0.13
N ALA A 23 -29.29 15.59 -0.22
CA ALA A 23 -29.12 15.11 -1.59
C ALA A 23 -30.40 15.25 -2.43
N SER A 24 -31.58 15.19 -1.80
CA SER A 24 -32.86 15.38 -2.49
C SER A 24 -33.07 16.78 -3.07
N HIS A 25 -32.23 17.77 -2.70
CA HIS A 25 -32.22 19.10 -3.31
C HIS A 25 -31.37 19.18 -4.59
N SER A 26 -30.54 18.16 -4.85
CA SER A 26 -29.77 18.03 -6.08
C SER A 26 -30.60 17.33 -7.16
N LEU A 27 -30.35 17.71 -8.41
CA LEU A 27 -30.97 17.06 -9.56
C LEU A 27 -30.37 15.65 -9.74
N SER A 28 -31.20 14.62 -9.61
CA SER A 28 -30.77 13.21 -9.70
C SER A 28 -31.85 12.33 -10.34
N THR A 29 -31.45 11.18 -10.88
CA THR A 29 -32.36 10.11 -11.31
C THR A 29 -32.46 9.03 -10.23
N PRO A 30 -33.47 8.14 -10.25
CA PRO A 30 -33.51 7.00 -9.34
C PRO A 30 -32.24 6.15 -9.35
N GLU A 31 -31.58 6.05 -10.51
CA GLU A 31 -30.33 5.30 -10.69
C GLU A 31 -29.11 6.05 -10.14
N SER A 32 -29.11 7.38 -10.17
CA SER A 32 -27.98 8.21 -9.69
C SER A 32 -28.15 8.70 -8.25
N LEU A 33 -29.31 8.52 -7.64
CA LEU A 33 -29.62 9.04 -6.30
C LEU A 33 -28.64 8.54 -5.25
N GLN A 34 -28.28 7.24 -5.26
CA GLN A 34 -27.33 6.71 -4.28
C GLN A 34 -25.95 7.37 -4.41
N ILE A 35 -25.50 7.63 -5.65
CA ILE A 35 -24.24 8.34 -5.90
C ILE A 35 -24.31 9.74 -5.29
N GLU A 36 -25.41 10.46 -5.49
CA GLU A 36 -25.59 11.81 -4.93
C GLU A 36 -25.64 11.80 -3.39
N ILE A 37 -26.23 10.76 -2.78
CA ILE A 37 -26.22 10.55 -1.33
C ILE A 37 -24.79 10.37 -0.82
N ASP A 38 -23.99 9.53 -1.49
CA ASP A 38 -22.61 9.26 -1.09
C ASP A 38 -21.73 10.51 -1.26
N GLN A 39 -21.92 11.26 -2.36
CA GLN A 39 -21.26 12.55 -2.59
C GLN A 39 -21.62 13.57 -1.50
N THR A 40 -22.92 13.70 -1.21
CA THR A 40 -23.45 14.60 -0.17
C THR A 40 -22.94 14.23 1.21
N THR A 41 -22.86 12.93 1.52
CA THR A 41 -22.32 12.41 2.79
C THR A 41 -20.88 12.85 2.96
N HIS A 42 -20.04 12.67 1.93
CA HIS A 42 -18.65 13.13 1.94
C HIS A 42 -18.55 14.65 2.13
N ARG A 43 -19.37 15.44 1.41
CA ARG A 43 -19.37 16.90 1.59
C ARG A 43 -19.79 17.32 3.00
N LEU A 44 -20.79 16.67 3.57
CA LEU A 44 -21.24 16.92 4.94
C LEU A 44 -20.15 16.62 5.97
N GLU A 45 -19.39 15.54 5.79
CA GLU A 45 -18.27 15.19 6.67
C GLU A 45 -17.14 16.23 6.58
N LEU A 46 -16.78 16.69 5.38
CA LEU A 46 -15.81 17.78 5.18
C LEU A 46 -16.29 19.08 5.86
N LEU A 47 -17.55 19.45 5.71
CA LEU A 47 -18.10 20.68 6.30
C LEU A 47 -18.24 20.57 7.83
N ASN A 48 -18.51 19.37 8.37
CA ASN A 48 -18.44 19.12 9.81
C ASN A 48 -17.03 19.37 10.36
N PHE A 49 -15.97 19.14 9.58
CA PHE A 49 -14.62 19.58 10.00
C PHE A 49 -14.45 21.09 9.92
N PHE A 50 -15.09 21.80 8.99
CA PHE A 50 -14.92 23.26 8.85
C PHE A 50 -15.57 24.11 9.95
N HIS A 51 -16.46 23.54 10.77
CA HIS A 51 -17.14 24.20 11.89
C HIS A 51 -17.83 25.53 11.50
N ILE A 52 -18.51 25.55 10.35
CA ILE A 52 -19.21 26.74 9.85
C ILE A 52 -20.50 26.96 10.66
N PRO A 53 -20.65 28.06 11.42
CA PRO A 53 -21.85 28.30 12.21
C PRO A 53 -23.07 28.60 11.32
N PRO A 54 -24.30 28.36 11.83
CA PRO A 54 -25.51 28.85 11.20
C PRO A 54 -25.49 30.38 11.00
N SER A 55 -26.29 30.85 10.04
CA SER A 55 -26.41 32.24 9.60
C SER A 55 -25.11 32.84 9.03
N SER A 56 -24.13 32.02 8.66
CA SER A 56 -22.90 32.49 8.01
C SER A 56 -23.14 32.91 6.56
N ASN A 57 -22.41 33.92 6.10
CA ASN A 57 -22.28 34.25 4.68
C ASN A 57 -21.07 33.53 4.08
N ILE A 58 -21.29 32.71 3.06
CA ILE A 58 -20.27 31.85 2.46
C ILE A 58 -20.03 32.25 1.01
N LEU A 59 -18.75 32.32 0.62
CA LEU A 59 -18.32 32.33 -0.77
C LEU A 59 -17.79 30.94 -1.11
N GLU A 60 -18.51 30.16 -1.91
CA GLU A 60 -18.06 28.87 -2.41
C GLU A 60 -17.39 29.05 -3.76
N ILE A 61 -16.19 28.50 -3.93
CA ILE A 61 -15.40 28.58 -5.16
C ILE A 61 -15.31 27.20 -5.81
N GLY A 62 -15.73 27.12 -7.08
CA GLY A 62 -15.78 25.88 -7.85
C GLY A 62 -16.99 25.04 -7.48
N CYS A 63 -18.19 25.63 -7.58
CA CYS A 63 -19.43 24.99 -7.13
C CYS A 63 -19.93 23.86 -8.06
N GLY A 64 -19.48 23.82 -9.32
CA GLY A 64 -19.88 22.80 -10.29
C GLY A 64 -21.40 22.66 -10.40
N GLN A 65 -21.91 21.43 -10.28
CA GLN A 65 -23.36 21.14 -10.31
C GLN A 65 -24.09 21.53 -9.00
N GLY A 66 -23.35 21.85 -7.93
CA GLY A 66 -23.91 22.35 -6.68
C GLY A 66 -24.06 21.31 -5.57
N THR A 67 -23.44 20.12 -5.66
CA THR A 67 -23.52 19.12 -4.58
C THR A 67 -22.95 19.64 -3.26
N CYS A 68 -21.83 20.36 -3.26
CA CYS A 68 -21.33 21.02 -2.05
C CYS A 68 -22.21 22.22 -1.66
N THR A 69 -22.70 22.97 -2.64
CA THR A 69 -23.62 24.10 -2.44
C THR A 69 -24.89 23.73 -1.68
N VAL A 70 -25.51 22.58 -1.99
CA VAL A 70 -26.73 22.15 -1.26
C VAL A 70 -26.43 21.82 0.20
N VAL A 71 -25.25 21.28 0.51
CA VAL A 71 -24.83 21.04 1.89
C VAL A 71 -24.55 22.36 2.61
N LEU A 72 -23.84 23.30 1.96
CA LEU A 72 -23.61 24.64 2.51
C LEU A 72 -24.94 25.37 2.77
N GLY A 73 -25.88 25.35 1.82
CA GLY A 73 -27.21 25.95 1.97
C GLY A 73 -28.05 25.33 3.09
N HIS A 74 -27.77 24.07 3.45
CA HIS A 74 -28.34 23.45 4.64
C HIS A 74 -27.63 23.93 5.91
N VAL A 75 -26.30 23.89 5.95
CA VAL A 75 -25.45 24.26 7.09
C VAL A 75 -25.70 25.69 7.56
N VAL A 76 -25.85 26.64 6.63
CA VAL A 76 -26.02 28.06 6.98
C VAL A 76 -27.44 28.39 7.47
N GLY A 77 -28.41 27.50 7.31
CA GLY A 77 -29.79 27.72 7.77
C GLY A 77 -30.53 28.85 7.03
N GLU A 78 -31.69 29.27 7.55
CA GLU A 78 -32.59 30.24 6.88
C GLU A 78 -32.03 31.66 6.81
N ASP A 79 -31.23 32.05 7.80
CA ASP A 79 -30.68 33.41 7.90
C ASP A 79 -29.26 33.53 7.30
N GLY A 80 -28.74 32.44 6.73
CA GLY A 80 -27.44 32.40 6.07
C GLY A 80 -27.53 32.49 4.56
N HIS A 81 -26.38 32.73 3.92
CA HIS A 81 -26.31 32.92 2.47
C HIS A 81 -25.06 32.27 1.87
N VAL A 82 -25.18 31.73 0.67
CA VAL A 82 -24.09 31.14 -0.12
C VAL A 82 -24.05 31.79 -1.50
N ASP A 83 -22.96 32.49 -1.81
CA ASP A 83 -22.60 32.83 -3.17
C ASP A 83 -21.69 31.74 -3.73
N ALA A 84 -22.20 30.99 -4.70
CA ALA A 84 -21.54 29.84 -5.29
C ALA A 84 -21.03 30.20 -6.69
N ILE A 85 -19.72 30.21 -6.89
CA ILE A 85 -19.11 30.66 -8.14
C ILE A 85 -18.45 29.50 -8.90
N ASP A 86 -18.62 29.48 -10.22
CA ASP A 86 -17.91 28.57 -11.11
C ASP A 86 -17.75 29.23 -12.50
N PRO A 87 -16.56 29.27 -13.09
CA PRO A 87 -16.37 29.89 -14.41
C PRO A 87 -16.80 29.00 -15.59
N ALA A 88 -17.10 27.72 -15.38
CA ALA A 88 -17.40 26.79 -16.45
C ALA A 88 -18.66 27.17 -17.25
N PRO A 89 -18.75 26.80 -18.53
CA PRO A 89 -19.97 26.95 -19.33
C PRO A 89 -21.17 26.26 -18.69
N LEU A 90 -22.35 26.90 -18.68
CA LEU A 90 -23.56 26.32 -18.07
C LEU A 90 -24.13 25.12 -18.84
N ASP A 91 -23.68 24.91 -20.08
CA ASP A 91 -23.99 23.75 -20.91
C ASP A 91 -22.98 22.58 -20.72
N TYR A 92 -21.95 22.76 -19.88
CA TYR A 92 -21.02 21.71 -19.49
C TYR A 92 -21.67 20.73 -18.49
N GLY A 93 -21.30 19.45 -18.57
CA GLY A 93 -21.70 18.41 -17.61
C GLY A 93 -22.73 17.42 -18.15
N ALA A 94 -22.73 16.22 -17.57
CA ALA A 94 -23.66 15.13 -17.87
C ALA A 94 -23.94 14.31 -16.58
N PRO A 95 -25.10 13.63 -16.46
CA PRO A 95 -26.23 13.61 -17.40
C PRO A 95 -26.99 14.94 -17.46
N TYR A 96 -26.80 15.80 -16.46
CA TYR A 96 -27.33 17.15 -16.41
C TYR A 96 -26.20 18.17 -16.55
N THR A 97 -26.47 19.26 -17.24
CA THR A 97 -25.50 20.36 -17.32
C THR A 97 -25.44 21.13 -16.00
N LEU A 98 -24.37 21.91 -15.80
CA LEU A 98 -24.24 22.78 -14.62
C LEU A 98 -25.45 23.71 -14.50
N GLY A 99 -25.85 24.34 -15.61
CA GLY A 99 -27.02 25.23 -15.64
C GLY A 99 -28.31 24.53 -15.21
N GLN A 100 -28.55 23.30 -15.66
CA GLN A 100 -29.75 22.54 -15.27
C GLN A 100 -29.76 22.22 -13.77
N ALA A 101 -28.62 21.79 -13.22
CA ALA A 101 -28.51 21.46 -11.80
C ALA A 101 -28.61 22.71 -10.91
N GLN A 102 -27.91 23.78 -11.27
CA GLN A 102 -27.93 25.06 -10.55
C GLN A 102 -29.32 25.72 -10.59
N GLU A 103 -30.00 25.70 -11.74
CA GLU A 103 -31.37 26.22 -11.87
C GLU A 103 -32.35 25.43 -10.99
N HIS A 104 -32.22 24.09 -10.96
CA HIS A 104 -33.04 23.25 -10.09
C HIS A 104 -32.88 23.62 -8.61
N ILE A 105 -31.65 23.79 -8.13
CA ILE A 105 -31.35 24.19 -6.75
C ILE A 105 -31.89 25.60 -6.47
N ALA A 106 -31.68 26.55 -7.38
CA ALA A 106 -32.11 27.94 -7.24
C ALA A 106 -33.64 28.11 -7.24
N GLN A 107 -34.38 27.23 -7.91
CA GLN A 107 -35.85 27.20 -7.89
C GLN A 107 -36.42 26.37 -6.72
N GLY A 108 -35.57 25.57 -6.07
CA GLY A 108 -35.94 24.68 -4.97
C GLY A 108 -36.00 25.34 -3.60
N ALA A 109 -36.08 24.51 -2.55
CA ALA A 109 -36.22 24.96 -1.17
C ALA A 109 -35.04 25.81 -0.66
N LEU A 110 -33.85 25.61 -1.24
CA LEU A 110 -32.63 26.34 -0.88
C LEU A 110 -32.45 27.64 -1.68
N GLY A 111 -33.30 27.92 -2.66
CA GLY A 111 -33.14 29.05 -3.59
C GLY A 111 -33.11 30.43 -2.96
N ARG A 112 -33.66 30.60 -1.74
CA ARG A 112 -33.57 31.86 -0.98
C ARG A 112 -32.21 32.07 -0.30
N ARG A 113 -31.41 31.01 -0.16
CA ARG A 113 -30.13 30.98 0.58
C ARG A 113 -28.93 30.85 -0.35
N VAL A 114 -29.14 30.43 -1.59
CA VAL A 114 -28.08 30.11 -2.55
C VAL A 114 -28.22 30.98 -3.78
N LYS A 115 -27.11 31.58 -4.21
CA LYS A 115 -27.01 32.28 -5.48
C LYS A 115 -25.82 31.77 -6.28
N PHE A 116 -26.08 31.33 -7.50
CA PHE A 116 -25.04 30.88 -8.43
C PHE A 116 -24.54 32.02 -9.31
N TRP A 117 -23.24 32.00 -9.60
CA TRP A 117 -22.58 32.96 -10.45
C TRP A 117 -21.64 32.26 -11.43
N GLN A 118 -21.89 32.45 -12.72
CA GLN A 118 -20.96 32.01 -13.75
C GLN A 118 -19.81 33.03 -13.87
N ALA A 119 -18.79 32.91 -13.03
CA ALA A 119 -17.74 33.91 -12.93
C ALA A 119 -16.41 33.35 -12.42
N GLN A 120 -15.32 33.97 -12.87
CA GLN A 120 -14.01 33.86 -12.24
C GLN A 120 -14.01 34.66 -10.92
N LEU A 121 -13.25 34.19 -9.92
CA LEU A 121 -13.24 34.79 -8.59
C LEU A 121 -12.90 36.29 -8.60
N GLU A 122 -11.84 36.69 -9.33
CA GLU A 122 -11.42 38.09 -9.34
C GLU A 122 -12.45 39.02 -10.00
N ASP A 123 -13.19 38.53 -10.99
CA ASP A 123 -14.23 39.32 -11.66
C ASP A 123 -15.49 39.42 -10.79
N PHE A 124 -15.87 38.32 -10.14
CA PHE A 124 -16.94 38.31 -9.14
C PHE A 124 -16.64 39.30 -8.00
N LEU A 125 -15.44 39.26 -7.42
CA LEU A 125 -15.06 40.15 -6.32
C LEU A 125 -15.05 41.64 -6.71
N LYS A 126 -14.77 41.97 -7.97
CA LYS A 126 -14.89 43.36 -8.49
C LYS A 126 -16.35 43.79 -8.55
N GLU A 127 -17.25 42.93 -9.04
CA GLU A 127 -18.68 43.22 -9.12
C GLU A 127 -19.30 43.37 -7.72
N ALA A 128 -18.91 42.51 -6.77
CA ALA A 128 -19.35 42.53 -5.39
C ALA A 128 -18.76 43.69 -4.55
N ARG A 129 -17.86 44.50 -5.12
CA ARG A 129 -17.26 45.70 -4.50
C ARG A 129 -16.66 45.44 -3.10
N ASP A 130 -17.31 45.95 -2.05
CA ASP A 130 -16.83 45.88 -0.66
C ASP A 130 -17.53 44.79 0.15
N GLU A 131 -18.31 43.92 -0.49
CA GLU A 131 -18.99 42.80 0.16
C GLU A 131 -17.97 41.84 0.79
N LYS A 132 -18.36 41.27 1.94
CA LYS A 132 -17.53 40.39 2.74
C LYS A 132 -18.30 39.14 3.11
N TRP A 133 -17.58 38.04 3.22
CA TRP A 133 -18.09 36.74 3.62
C TRP A 133 -17.38 36.29 4.89
N ASP A 134 -18.05 35.44 5.66
CA ASP A 134 -17.43 34.84 6.85
C ASP A 134 -16.40 33.79 6.43
N TYR A 135 -16.71 33.00 5.40
CA TYR A 135 -15.85 31.94 4.91
C TYR A 135 -15.75 31.93 3.38
N ALA A 136 -14.55 31.64 2.87
CA ALA A 136 -14.38 31.11 1.51
C ALA A 136 -14.19 29.58 1.58
N VAL A 137 -14.90 28.83 0.76
CA VAL A 137 -14.89 27.36 0.75
C VAL A 137 -14.43 26.83 -0.60
N PHE A 138 -13.41 25.97 -0.60
CA PHE A 138 -12.90 25.22 -1.74
C PHE A 138 -13.03 23.72 -1.42
N VAL A 139 -13.80 22.98 -2.21
CA VAL A 139 -13.94 21.53 -2.03
C VAL A 139 -13.75 20.82 -3.36
N HIS A 140 -12.67 20.04 -3.46
CA HIS A 140 -12.33 19.25 -4.65
C HIS A 140 -12.31 20.05 -5.95
N CYS A 141 -11.85 21.30 -5.89
CA CYS A 141 -11.83 22.20 -7.03
C CYS A 141 -10.42 22.70 -7.39
N LEU A 142 -9.39 22.35 -6.61
CA LEU A 142 -8.05 22.91 -6.82
C LEU A 142 -7.32 22.20 -7.96
N TRP A 143 -7.55 20.89 -8.14
CA TRP A 143 -6.93 20.14 -9.23
C TRP A 143 -7.36 20.59 -10.64
N TYR A 144 -8.48 21.33 -10.76
CA TYR A 144 -8.93 21.94 -12.02
C TYR A 144 -8.18 23.23 -12.38
N LEU A 145 -7.37 23.79 -11.49
CA LEU A 145 -6.64 25.02 -11.80
C LEU A 145 -5.48 24.74 -12.76
N ASP A 146 -5.25 25.64 -13.70
CA ASP A 146 -4.22 25.42 -14.74
C ASP A 146 -2.79 25.58 -14.20
N ALA A 147 -2.60 26.36 -13.13
CA ALA A 147 -1.29 26.67 -12.59
C ALA A 147 -1.30 27.07 -11.10
N PRO A 148 -0.19 26.87 -10.36
CA PRO A 148 -0.04 27.30 -8.96
C PRO A 148 -0.23 28.82 -8.73
N GLU A 149 0.12 29.63 -9.72
CA GLU A 149 -0.05 31.08 -9.69
C GLU A 149 -1.53 31.48 -9.63
N THR A 150 -2.43 30.66 -10.18
CA THR A 150 -3.88 30.91 -10.11
C THR A 150 -4.36 30.79 -8.67
N LEU A 151 -4.00 29.71 -7.95
CA LEU A 151 -4.33 29.59 -6.53
C LEU A 151 -3.72 30.73 -5.70
N THR A 152 -2.48 31.12 -6.00
CA THR A 152 -1.82 32.27 -5.35
C THR A 152 -2.62 33.57 -5.52
N ARG A 153 -3.08 33.87 -6.75
CA ARG A 153 -3.90 35.06 -7.02
C ARG A 153 -5.24 35.01 -6.30
N MET A 154 -5.92 33.86 -6.34
CA MET A 154 -7.20 33.65 -5.67
C MET A 154 -7.10 33.88 -4.17
N LEU A 155 -6.13 33.25 -3.49
CA LEU A 155 -5.93 33.41 -2.05
C LEU A 155 -5.56 34.84 -1.68
N LYS A 156 -4.78 35.55 -2.50
CA LYS A 156 -4.49 36.97 -2.29
C LYS A 156 -5.73 37.84 -2.46
N ALA A 157 -6.57 37.56 -3.45
CA ALA A 157 -7.81 38.32 -3.70
C ALA A 157 -8.83 38.19 -2.56
N LEU A 158 -8.82 37.05 -1.86
CA LEU A 158 -9.67 36.81 -0.69
C LEU A 158 -9.22 37.58 0.57
N LYS A 159 -7.98 38.09 0.63
CA LYS A 159 -7.47 38.84 1.79
C LYS A 159 -8.32 40.10 2.01
N GLY A 160 -8.86 40.23 3.23
CA GLY A 160 -9.72 41.36 3.61
C GLY A 160 -11.17 41.26 3.12
N ARG A 161 -11.50 40.23 2.33
CA ARG A 161 -12.86 39.89 1.87
C ARG A 161 -13.49 38.77 2.69
N VAL A 162 -12.69 37.86 3.22
CA VAL A 162 -13.17 36.73 4.05
C VAL A 162 -12.43 36.62 5.38
N ASN A 163 -13.12 36.11 6.41
CA ASN A 163 -12.50 35.90 7.73
C ASN A 163 -11.66 34.61 7.77
N ARG A 164 -12.14 33.53 7.13
CA ARG A 164 -11.46 32.23 7.06
C ARG A 164 -11.56 31.63 5.66
N VAL A 165 -10.56 30.81 5.31
CA VAL A 165 -10.57 30.01 4.09
C VAL A 165 -10.57 28.53 4.49
N CYS A 166 -11.49 27.77 3.94
CA CYS A 166 -11.65 26.34 4.16
C CYS A 166 -11.33 25.61 2.85
N ILE A 167 -10.41 24.66 2.90
CA ILE A 167 -9.95 23.91 1.73
C ILE A 167 -10.04 22.42 2.04
N ALA A 168 -10.68 21.67 1.14
CA ALA A 168 -10.63 20.22 1.09
C ALA A 168 -10.16 19.79 -0.30
N GLU A 169 -9.11 18.97 -0.34
CA GLU A 169 -8.59 18.36 -1.57
C GLU A 169 -8.04 16.95 -1.26
N TYR A 170 -7.91 16.12 -2.28
CA TYR A 170 -7.38 14.76 -2.14
C TYR A 170 -5.92 14.74 -1.63
N ALA A 171 -5.66 13.90 -0.63
CA ALA A 171 -4.44 13.94 0.18
C ALA A 171 -3.16 13.40 -0.48
N MET A 172 -3.23 12.89 -1.71
CA MET A 172 -2.09 12.23 -2.40
C MET A 172 -1.51 11.03 -1.64
N LYS A 173 -2.33 10.39 -0.80
CA LYS A 173 -1.98 9.24 0.05
C LYS A 173 -3.12 8.24 0.00
N ALA A 174 -2.79 6.95 -0.13
CA ALA A 174 -3.74 5.87 0.00
C ALA A 174 -3.76 5.39 1.47
N SER A 175 -4.84 5.69 2.18
CA SER A 175 -5.07 5.17 3.54
C SER A 175 -5.51 3.70 3.53
N GLU A 176 -6.07 3.25 2.41
CA GLU A 176 -6.52 1.88 2.18
C GLU A 176 -5.94 1.33 0.86
N PRO A 177 -5.72 0.01 0.73
CA PRO A 177 -5.23 -0.60 -0.52
C PRO A 177 -6.10 -0.27 -1.74
N THR A 178 -7.42 -0.17 -1.55
CA THR A 178 -8.41 0.17 -2.58
C THR A 178 -8.24 1.58 -3.15
N ALA A 179 -7.57 2.49 -2.42
CA ALA A 179 -7.31 3.85 -2.86
C ALA A 179 -6.01 4.00 -3.68
N ILE A 180 -5.13 2.99 -3.71
CA ILE A 180 -3.86 3.04 -4.46
C ILE A 180 -4.09 3.35 -5.96
N PRO A 181 -5.03 2.71 -6.67
CA PRO A 181 -5.28 3.02 -8.07
C PRO A 181 -5.65 4.49 -8.32
N HIS A 182 -6.38 5.12 -7.40
CA HIS A 182 -6.78 6.52 -7.55
C HIS A 182 -5.56 7.46 -7.49
N VAL A 183 -4.66 7.27 -6.52
CA VAL A 183 -3.42 8.07 -6.42
C VAL A 183 -2.57 7.92 -7.68
N LEU A 184 -2.44 6.69 -8.19
CA LEU A 184 -1.71 6.41 -9.42
C LEU A 184 -2.38 7.04 -10.65
N ALA A 185 -3.71 7.04 -10.72
CA ALA A 185 -4.47 7.65 -11.80
C ALA A 185 -4.27 9.17 -11.82
N ALA A 186 -4.39 9.82 -10.66
CA ALA A 186 -4.18 11.26 -10.52
C ALA A 186 -2.76 11.69 -10.94
N LEU A 187 -1.72 10.96 -10.49
CA LEU A 187 -0.34 11.20 -10.91
C LEU A 187 -0.15 11.01 -12.42
N THR A 188 -0.75 9.95 -12.97
CA THR A 188 -0.62 9.62 -14.39
C THR A 188 -1.28 10.67 -15.27
N ARG A 189 -2.51 11.07 -14.96
CA ARG A 189 -3.23 12.14 -15.66
C ARG A 189 -2.48 13.46 -15.55
N ALA A 190 -2.09 13.87 -14.34
CA ALA A 190 -1.33 15.10 -14.13
C ALA A 190 0.01 15.14 -14.88
N THR A 191 0.69 14.01 -15.04
CA THR A 191 1.94 13.93 -15.80
C THR A 191 1.72 14.27 -17.28
N LEU A 192 0.58 13.87 -17.85
CA LEU A 192 0.22 14.24 -19.23
C LEU A 192 -0.20 15.70 -19.32
N GLU A 193 -1.06 16.15 -18.41
CA GLU A 193 -1.62 17.50 -18.44
C GLU A 193 -0.59 18.59 -18.12
N ALA A 194 0.48 18.28 -17.38
CA ALA A 194 1.62 19.17 -17.17
C ALA A 194 2.31 19.60 -18.48
N GLN A 195 2.02 18.94 -19.61
CA GLN A 195 2.53 19.30 -20.94
C GLN A 195 1.54 20.10 -21.78
N ARG A 196 0.35 20.37 -21.25
CA ARG A 196 -0.79 20.96 -21.97
C ARG A 196 -1.26 22.22 -21.24
N PRO A 197 -0.71 23.40 -21.59
CA PRO A 197 -1.15 24.67 -21.00
C PRO A 197 -2.64 24.95 -21.19
N ASP A 198 -3.21 24.50 -22.31
CA ASP A 198 -4.63 24.67 -22.65
C ASP A 198 -5.46 23.39 -22.35
N SER A 199 -5.12 22.67 -21.30
CA SER A 199 -5.85 21.46 -20.91
C SER A 199 -7.25 21.80 -20.41
N GLU A 200 -8.24 21.04 -20.88
CA GLU A 200 -9.60 21.06 -20.34
C GLU A 200 -9.89 19.78 -19.52
N ALA A 201 -8.86 19.01 -19.17
CA ALA A 201 -9.01 17.81 -18.36
C ALA A 201 -9.47 18.16 -16.93
N ASN A 202 -9.95 17.13 -16.21
CA ASN A 202 -10.32 17.27 -14.81
C ASN A 202 -9.09 17.62 -13.95
N ILE A 203 -8.05 16.79 -14.00
CA ILE A 203 -6.81 17.04 -13.25
C ILE A 203 -5.83 17.78 -14.16
N ARG A 204 -5.64 19.09 -13.93
CA ARG A 204 -4.71 19.95 -14.71
C ARG A 204 -3.44 20.27 -13.94
N CYS A 205 -3.58 20.70 -12.69
CA CYS A 205 -2.46 20.95 -11.79
C CYS A 205 -2.64 20.17 -10.48
N LEU A 206 -1.78 19.18 -10.27
CA LEU A 206 -1.89 18.27 -9.13
C LEU A 206 -1.26 18.87 -7.87
N PHE A 207 -2.07 19.56 -7.09
CA PHE A 207 -1.65 20.11 -5.81
C PHE A 207 -1.58 19.03 -4.73
N SER A 208 -0.41 18.91 -4.10
CA SER A 208 -0.26 18.14 -2.86
C SER A 208 -0.67 18.99 -1.64
N PRO A 209 -1.06 18.38 -0.50
CA PRO A 209 -1.34 19.12 0.73
C PRO A 209 -0.21 20.06 1.14
N THR A 210 1.05 19.63 0.99
CA THR A 210 2.23 20.47 1.25
C THR A 210 2.27 21.70 0.35
N GLU A 211 1.98 21.54 -0.94
CA GLU A 211 2.03 22.65 -1.89
C GLU A 211 0.89 23.65 -1.66
N ILE A 212 -0.31 23.18 -1.35
CA ILE A 212 -1.45 24.04 -0.96
C ILE A 212 -1.06 24.90 0.25
N LYS A 213 -0.45 24.30 1.28
CA LYS A 213 0.00 25.03 2.48
C LYS A 213 1.08 26.05 2.16
N ASN A 214 2.09 25.69 1.37
CA ASN A 214 3.14 26.61 0.94
C ASN A 214 2.55 27.83 0.20
N ILE A 215 1.63 27.61 -0.74
CA ILE A 215 0.97 28.68 -1.50
C ILE A 215 0.12 29.56 -0.57
N ALA A 216 -0.61 28.97 0.37
CA ALA A 216 -1.42 29.70 1.34
C ALA A 216 -0.56 30.59 2.24
N GLU A 217 0.53 30.07 2.80
CA GLU A 217 1.48 30.82 3.64
C GLU A 217 2.12 31.98 2.87
N ASN A 218 2.60 31.72 1.65
CA ASN A 218 3.16 32.74 0.76
C ASN A 218 2.13 33.79 0.32
N SER A 219 0.83 33.47 0.41
CA SER A 219 -0.27 34.39 0.14
C SER A 219 -0.75 35.15 1.40
N GLY A 220 -0.06 34.98 2.54
CA GLY A 220 -0.35 35.67 3.78
C GLY A 220 -1.49 35.05 4.60
N TRP A 221 -1.77 33.77 4.38
CA TRP A 221 -2.64 32.95 5.24
C TRP A 221 -1.82 32.11 6.21
N LYS A 222 -2.46 31.59 7.24
CA LYS A 222 -1.85 30.67 8.19
C LYS A 222 -2.79 29.49 8.38
N VAL A 223 -2.23 28.27 8.35
CA VAL A 223 -2.98 27.06 8.66
C VAL A 223 -3.37 27.07 10.13
N GLU A 224 -4.68 27.06 10.42
CA GLU A 224 -5.22 26.96 11.77
C GLU A 224 -5.33 25.50 12.23
N ARG A 225 -5.79 24.62 11.33
CA ARG A 225 -5.99 23.19 11.56
C ARG A 225 -5.94 22.42 10.25
N GLU A 226 -5.63 21.13 10.35
CA GLU A 226 -5.54 20.18 9.24
C GLU A 226 -5.94 18.80 9.75
N THR A 227 -6.60 18.00 8.91
CA THR A 227 -6.89 16.59 9.17
C THR A 227 -6.96 15.84 7.84
N GLU A 228 -6.82 14.52 7.90
CA GLU A 228 -7.17 13.62 6.79
C GLU A 228 -8.55 13.01 7.10
N ILE A 229 -9.46 13.02 6.13
CA ILE A 229 -10.77 12.36 6.21
C ILE A 229 -10.78 11.23 5.19
N VAL A 230 -11.02 10.00 5.66
CA VAL A 230 -11.09 8.82 4.79
C VAL A 230 -12.54 8.72 4.29
N PRO A 231 -12.79 8.89 2.97
CA PRO A 231 -14.14 8.85 2.45
C PRO A 231 -14.74 7.44 2.59
N HIS A 232 -16.07 7.37 2.69
CA HIS A 232 -16.79 6.11 2.67
C HIS A 232 -16.63 5.38 1.32
N GLU A 233 -16.73 4.05 1.34
CA GLU A 233 -16.55 3.18 0.15
C GLU A 233 -17.47 3.53 -1.04
N GLY A 234 -18.60 4.20 -0.79
CA GLY A 234 -19.55 4.64 -1.83
C GLY A 234 -19.02 5.75 -2.73
N LEU A 235 -18.00 6.52 -2.31
CA LEU A 235 -17.49 7.64 -3.09
C LEU A 235 -16.82 7.17 -4.40
N GLN A 236 -17.39 7.57 -5.54
CA GLN A 236 -17.04 7.03 -6.86
C GLN A 236 -15.86 7.73 -7.55
N ASP A 237 -15.39 8.88 -7.05
CA ASP A 237 -14.38 9.73 -7.70
C ASP A 237 -13.12 8.95 -8.10
N GLY A 238 -12.60 8.13 -7.18
CA GLY A 238 -11.44 7.30 -7.47
C GLY A 238 -11.68 6.29 -8.60
N GLY A 239 -12.91 5.75 -8.70
CA GLY A 239 -13.33 4.88 -9.79
C GLY A 239 -13.44 5.62 -11.13
N TRP A 240 -13.93 6.86 -11.13
CA TRP A 240 -14.02 7.69 -12.34
C TRP A 240 -12.64 8.06 -12.89
N GLU A 241 -11.72 8.53 -12.04
CA GLU A 241 -10.34 8.87 -12.46
C GLU A 241 -9.57 7.65 -12.95
N VAL A 242 -9.74 6.50 -12.29
CA VAL A 242 -9.19 5.22 -12.75
C VAL A 242 -9.81 4.81 -14.09
N GLY A 243 -11.12 4.98 -14.25
CA GLY A 243 -11.85 4.68 -15.48
C GLY A 243 -11.36 5.51 -16.66
N ASP A 244 -11.15 6.81 -16.45
CA ASP A 244 -10.60 7.74 -17.42
C ASP A 244 -9.20 7.32 -17.88
N VAL A 245 -8.25 7.08 -16.97
CA VAL A 245 -6.89 6.64 -17.31
C VAL A 245 -6.89 5.26 -18.00
N LYS A 246 -7.82 4.38 -17.66
CA LYS A 246 -7.97 3.07 -18.33
C LYS A 246 -8.56 3.16 -19.73
N SER A 247 -9.26 4.24 -20.05
CA SER A 247 -10.02 4.39 -21.30
C SER A 247 -9.12 4.32 -22.54
N LYS A 248 -9.75 4.09 -23.69
CA LYS A 248 -9.08 4.19 -24.99
C LYS A 248 -8.76 5.65 -25.33
N SER A 249 -9.65 6.58 -25.00
CA SER A 249 -9.43 8.02 -25.21
C SER A 249 -8.17 8.50 -24.51
N PHE A 250 -7.84 7.98 -23.33
CA PHE A 250 -6.57 8.34 -22.68
C PHE A 250 -5.33 7.86 -23.46
N LEU A 251 -5.39 6.73 -24.16
CA LEU A 251 -4.30 6.31 -25.04
C LEU A 251 -4.17 7.23 -26.25
N ASP A 252 -5.30 7.69 -26.79
CA ASP A 252 -5.34 8.66 -27.88
C ASP A 252 -4.77 10.02 -27.41
N ASP A 253 -5.12 10.48 -26.21
CA ASP A 253 -4.56 11.68 -25.56
C ASP A 253 -3.03 11.60 -25.43
N ILE A 254 -2.50 10.44 -24.99
CA ILE A 254 -1.04 10.23 -24.90
C ILE A 254 -0.38 10.39 -26.27
N GLU A 255 -0.99 9.84 -27.32
CA GLU A 255 -0.42 9.94 -28.66
C GLU A 255 -0.46 11.36 -29.22
N GLN A 256 -1.55 12.08 -28.94
CA GLN A 256 -1.80 13.41 -29.44
C GLN A 256 -0.98 14.48 -28.70
N TYR A 257 -0.89 14.40 -27.37
CA TYR A 257 -0.45 15.54 -26.55
C TYR A 257 0.90 15.38 -25.86
N ALA A 258 1.40 14.15 -25.67
CA ALA A 258 2.72 13.98 -25.03
C ALA A 258 3.84 14.44 -25.97
N VAL A 259 4.67 15.38 -25.49
CA VAL A 259 5.65 16.14 -26.28
C VAL A 259 6.77 15.25 -26.81
N ASP A 260 7.21 14.27 -26.03
CA ASP A 260 8.35 13.42 -26.39
C ASP A 260 8.15 11.94 -26.04
N ILE A 261 8.99 11.09 -26.65
CA ILE A 261 8.90 9.64 -26.51
C ILE A 261 9.09 9.15 -25.06
N LYS A 262 9.92 9.82 -24.25
CA LYS A 262 10.13 9.45 -22.85
C LYS A 262 8.87 9.75 -22.05
N THR A 263 8.25 10.90 -22.26
CA THR A 263 6.95 11.20 -21.65
C THR A 263 5.90 10.16 -22.04
N LYS A 264 5.75 9.84 -23.33
CA LYS A 264 4.82 8.80 -23.79
C LYS A 264 5.02 7.49 -23.04
N ILE A 265 6.28 7.07 -22.86
CA ILE A 265 6.62 5.85 -22.11
C ILE A 265 6.27 5.99 -20.63
N VAL A 266 6.57 7.13 -19.99
CA VAL A 266 6.26 7.37 -18.56
C VAL A 266 4.76 7.34 -18.32
N VAL A 267 3.96 8.06 -19.10
CA VAL A 267 2.50 8.10 -18.93
C VAL A 267 1.88 6.73 -19.22
N ARG A 268 2.35 6.01 -20.24
CA ARG A 268 1.94 4.60 -20.49
C ARG A 268 2.28 3.68 -19.33
N SER A 269 3.45 3.86 -18.73
CA SER A 269 3.88 3.08 -17.56
C SER A 269 3.04 3.41 -16.33
N GLY A 270 2.67 4.69 -16.13
CA GLY A 270 1.72 5.13 -15.10
C GLY A 270 0.34 4.49 -15.28
N ARG A 271 -0.18 4.51 -16.51
CA ARG A 271 -1.43 3.81 -16.87
C ARG A 271 -1.34 2.31 -16.59
N GLU A 272 -0.23 1.68 -16.91
CA GLU A 272 -0.02 0.26 -16.62
C GLU A 272 0.01 0.01 -15.10
N ALA A 273 0.64 0.88 -14.33
CA ALA A 273 0.64 0.79 -12.86
C ALA A 273 -0.79 0.88 -12.30
N VAL A 274 -1.65 1.76 -12.86
CA VAL A 274 -3.08 1.82 -12.51
C VAL A 274 -3.77 0.49 -12.82
N LEU A 275 -3.58 -0.07 -14.01
CA LEU A 275 -4.16 -1.37 -14.39
C LEU A 275 -3.74 -2.49 -13.44
N ARG A 276 -2.44 -2.59 -13.12
CA ARG A 276 -1.93 -3.62 -12.20
C ARG A 276 -2.40 -3.42 -10.77
N ALA A 277 -2.54 -2.18 -10.32
CA ALA A 277 -3.12 -1.89 -9.02
C ALA A 277 -4.58 -2.35 -8.96
N VAL A 278 -5.38 -2.09 -10.00
CA VAL A 278 -6.77 -2.56 -10.10
C VAL A 278 -6.87 -4.09 -10.20
N GLU A 279 -6.00 -4.74 -10.97
CA GLU A 279 -5.92 -6.21 -11.03
C GLU A 279 -5.56 -6.80 -9.67
N GLY A 280 -4.65 -6.16 -8.92
CA GLY A 280 -4.26 -6.55 -7.57
C GLY A 280 -5.41 -6.52 -6.56
N LEU A 281 -6.42 -5.65 -6.79
CA LEU A 281 -7.64 -5.63 -5.97
C LEU A 281 -8.62 -6.75 -6.34
N ASN A 282 -8.62 -7.23 -7.59
CA ASN A 282 -9.57 -8.21 -8.11
C ASN A 282 -9.01 -9.64 -8.23
N GLY A 283 -7.72 -9.84 -8.00
CA GLY A 283 -7.07 -11.14 -8.08
C GLY A 283 -7.19 -11.94 -6.77
N PRO A 284 -7.42 -13.26 -6.81
CA PRO A 284 -7.04 -14.09 -5.68
C PRO A 284 -5.55 -13.88 -5.44
N THR A 285 -5.14 -13.65 -4.21
CA THR A 285 -3.74 -13.42 -3.78
C THR A 285 -2.80 -14.62 -4.01
N ALA A 286 -3.24 -15.64 -4.75
CA ALA A 286 -2.57 -16.92 -4.96
C ALA A 286 -1.47 -16.96 -6.06
N PRO A 287 -1.54 -16.23 -7.20
CA PRO A 287 -0.46 -16.27 -8.19
C PRO A 287 0.75 -15.44 -7.75
N ILE A 288 0.55 -14.44 -6.89
CA ILE A 288 1.61 -13.55 -6.42
C ILE A 288 2.61 -14.35 -5.57
N SER A 289 2.17 -15.26 -4.71
CA SER A 289 3.08 -16.07 -3.89
C SER A 289 3.94 -17.01 -4.73
N ALA A 290 3.37 -17.68 -5.74
CA ALA A 290 4.11 -18.57 -6.64
C ALA A 290 5.12 -17.80 -7.50
N ILE A 291 4.73 -16.65 -8.05
CA ILE A 291 5.63 -15.78 -8.81
C ILE A 291 6.74 -15.25 -7.90
N THR A 292 6.41 -14.82 -6.68
CA THR A 292 7.40 -14.34 -5.69
C THR A 292 8.41 -15.44 -5.34
N ILE A 293 7.96 -16.67 -5.06
CA ILE A 293 8.85 -17.82 -4.79
C ILE A 293 9.77 -18.10 -5.98
N MET A 294 9.22 -18.11 -7.20
CA MET A 294 9.99 -18.35 -8.42
C MET A 294 11.01 -17.24 -8.67
N VAL A 295 10.62 -15.96 -8.58
CA VAL A 295 11.50 -14.80 -8.74
C VAL A 295 12.60 -14.81 -7.69
N THR A 296 12.27 -15.11 -6.44
CA THR A 296 13.23 -15.32 -5.34
C THR A 296 14.24 -16.42 -5.64
N ALA A 297 13.77 -17.61 -6.06
CA ALA A 297 14.65 -18.73 -6.38
C ALA A 297 15.59 -18.41 -7.56
N ILE A 298 15.12 -17.65 -8.56
CA ILE A 298 15.93 -17.21 -9.69
C ILE A 298 16.95 -16.15 -9.26
N ARG A 299 16.56 -15.16 -8.43
CA ARG A 299 17.45 -14.13 -7.86
C ARG A 299 18.60 -14.78 -7.07
N ILE A 300 18.31 -15.82 -6.28
CA ILE A 300 19.29 -16.53 -5.44
C ILE A 300 20.12 -17.53 -6.27
N ALA A 301 19.49 -18.53 -6.89
CA ALA A 301 20.15 -19.72 -7.44
C ALA A 301 20.05 -19.86 -8.97
N GLY A 302 19.43 -18.89 -9.66
CA GLY A 302 19.19 -18.96 -11.10
C GLY A 302 20.45 -18.87 -11.98
N PRO A 303 20.43 -19.45 -13.19
CA PRO A 303 21.50 -19.28 -14.17
C PRO A 303 21.61 -17.82 -14.63
N ARG A 304 22.81 -17.40 -15.06
CA ARG A 304 23.14 -15.99 -15.39
C ARG A 304 22.14 -15.31 -16.34
N LEU A 305 21.64 -16.04 -17.33
CA LEU A 305 20.66 -15.52 -18.28
C LEU A 305 19.30 -15.21 -17.61
N LEU A 306 18.80 -16.11 -16.77
CA LEU A 306 17.53 -15.89 -16.05
C LEU A 306 17.68 -14.80 -14.99
N LYS A 307 18.85 -14.72 -14.32
CA LYS A 307 19.18 -13.61 -13.43
C LYS A 307 19.27 -12.27 -14.15
N ALA A 308 19.61 -12.21 -15.43
CA ALA A 308 19.68 -10.97 -16.20
C ALA A 308 18.31 -10.50 -16.71
N VAL A 309 17.37 -11.43 -16.94
CA VAL A 309 16.02 -11.15 -17.44
C VAL A 309 15.03 -10.87 -16.32
N ILE A 310 15.11 -11.62 -15.21
CA ILE A 310 14.15 -11.57 -14.10
C ILE A 310 14.73 -10.85 -12.88
N GLY A 311 15.98 -11.17 -12.53
CA GLY A 311 16.74 -10.35 -11.60
C GLY A 311 17.11 -9.05 -12.30
N ARG A 312 17.06 -7.92 -11.62
CA ARG A 312 17.63 -6.70 -12.18
C ARG A 312 19.11 -7.00 -12.42
N ALA A 313 19.60 -6.95 -13.66
CA ALA A 313 20.99 -7.24 -14.02
C ALA A 313 22.05 -6.34 -13.31
N ARG A 314 21.62 -5.44 -12.42
CA ARG A 314 22.40 -4.49 -11.63
C ARG A 314 22.13 -4.59 -10.12
N GLU A 315 21.39 -5.59 -9.66
CA GLU A 315 21.11 -5.76 -8.24
C GLU A 315 22.34 -6.27 -7.49
N ASN A 316 22.68 -5.63 -6.37
CA ASN A 316 23.77 -6.07 -5.52
C ASN A 316 23.36 -7.37 -4.79
N ILE A 317 24.26 -8.35 -4.77
CA ILE A 317 24.07 -9.64 -4.08
C ILE A 317 23.71 -9.40 -2.61
N THR A 318 24.35 -8.41 -1.97
CA THR A 318 24.04 -7.97 -0.60
C THR A 318 22.56 -7.64 -0.39
N THR A 319 21.94 -6.92 -1.32
CA THR A 319 20.52 -6.53 -1.21
C THR A 319 19.61 -7.75 -1.29
N VAL A 320 19.89 -8.68 -2.19
CA VAL A 320 19.11 -9.91 -2.37
C VAL A 320 19.18 -10.78 -1.11
N GLU A 321 20.37 -10.94 -0.52
CA GLU A 321 20.54 -11.80 0.66
C GLU A 321 19.96 -11.18 1.94
N LEU A 322 19.95 -9.84 2.05
CA LEU A 322 19.30 -9.13 3.16
C LEU A 322 17.78 -9.22 3.10
N GLU A 323 17.20 -9.11 1.90
CA GLU A 323 15.74 -9.17 1.71
C GLU A 323 15.16 -10.57 1.88
N VAL A 324 15.90 -11.62 1.46
CA VAL A 324 15.25 -12.91 1.17
C VAL A 324 15.83 -14.11 1.93
N MET A 325 17.07 -14.04 2.40
CA MET A 325 17.70 -15.15 3.12
C MET A 325 17.71 -14.87 4.61
N SER A 326 17.69 -15.88 5.47
CA SER A 326 18.00 -15.72 6.91
C SER A 326 19.44 -16.16 7.24
N LEU A 327 20.26 -16.37 6.21
CA LEU A 327 21.61 -16.92 6.31
C LEU A 327 22.66 -15.81 6.35
N LYS A 328 23.82 -16.12 6.92
CA LYS A 328 25.02 -15.28 6.85
C LYS A 328 25.79 -15.54 5.56
N SER A 329 26.44 -14.51 5.03
CA SER A 329 27.36 -14.59 3.90
C SER A 329 28.48 -13.54 4.04
N PRO A 330 29.46 -13.50 3.13
CA PRO A 330 30.39 -12.36 3.05
C PRO A 330 29.71 -11.00 2.79
N GLU A 331 28.47 -11.02 2.31
CA GLU A 331 27.70 -9.84 1.93
C GLU A 331 26.64 -9.44 2.96
N ALA A 332 26.27 -10.33 3.89
CA ALA A 332 25.27 -10.06 4.92
C ALA A 332 25.64 -10.66 6.28
N CYS A 333 25.60 -9.81 7.31
CA CYS A 333 25.88 -10.16 8.70
C CYS A 333 24.71 -9.86 9.64
N GLU A 334 24.54 -10.66 10.70
CA GLU A 334 23.71 -10.35 11.86
C GLU A 334 24.50 -9.70 13.01
N LEU A 335 23.89 -8.73 13.68
CA LEU A 335 24.36 -8.00 14.86
C LEU A 335 23.25 -7.95 15.92
N TRP A 336 23.63 -7.89 17.20
CA TRP A 336 22.68 -7.72 18.30
C TRP A 336 22.54 -6.24 18.64
N ASP A 337 21.33 -5.72 18.58
CA ASP A 337 21.02 -4.37 19.01
C ASP A 337 20.59 -4.37 20.48
N ASN A 338 21.42 -3.75 21.32
CA ASN A 338 21.18 -3.67 22.76
C ASN A 338 20.02 -2.73 23.13
N GLN A 339 19.64 -1.77 22.27
CA GLN A 339 18.51 -0.88 22.55
C GLN A 339 17.18 -1.57 22.29
N THR A 340 17.09 -2.30 21.18
CA THR A 340 15.87 -3.01 20.78
C THR A 340 15.80 -4.45 21.31
N GLN A 341 16.88 -4.96 21.91
CA GLN A 341 17.03 -6.35 22.36
C GLN A 341 16.68 -7.34 21.24
N ALA A 342 17.14 -7.04 20.02
CA ALA A 342 16.79 -7.79 18.82
C ALA A 342 18.00 -8.03 17.90
N ILE A 343 17.90 -9.06 17.08
CA ILE A 343 18.90 -9.39 16.05
C ILE A 343 18.58 -8.56 14.80
N VAL A 344 19.58 -7.81 14.32
CA VAL A 344 19.50 -6.95 13.13
C VAL A 344 20.42 -7.50 12.04
N ARG A 345 19.94 -7.50 10.78
CA ARG A 345 20.74 -7.90 9.61
C ARG A 345 21.28 -6.66 8.88
N CYS A 346 22.58 -6.67 8.60
CA CYS A 346 23.33 -5.56 8.02
C CYS A 346 24.20 -6.04 6.84
N PRO A 347 24.46 -5.18 5.84
CA PRO A 347 25.45 -5.43 4.79
C PRO A 347 26.85 -5.72 5.34
N GLY A 348 27.59 -6.63 4.69
CA GLY A 348 29.01 -6.93 4.94
C GLY A 348 29.27 -8.03 5.95
N THR A 349 30.51 -8.11 6.44
CA THR A 349 30.98 -9.09 7.43
C THR A 349 31.17 -8.45 8.80
N THR A 350 31.22 -9.29 9.82
CA THR A 350 31.47 -8.89 11.21
C THR A 350 32.44 -9.88 11.86
N ASP A 351 33.29 -9.39 12.76
CA ASP A 351 34.28 -10.18 13.49
C ASP A 351 33.69 -10.90 14.71
N ASN A 352 32.42 -11.31 14.62
CA ASN A 352 31.74 -12.05 15.68
C ASN A 352 32.38 -13.42 15.87
N CYS A 353 32.66 -13.75 17.13
CA CYS A 353 33.21 -15.04 17.53
C CYS A 353 32.09 -15.96 18.01
N GLU A 354 32.06 -17.19 17.52
CA GLU A 354 31.17 -18.23 18.05
C GLU A 354 31.88 -19.02 19.14
N PHE A 355 31.20 -19.20 20.27
CA PHE A 355 31.60 -20.11 21.32
C PHE A 355 30.58 -21.25 21.39
N VAL A 356 31.07 -22.49 21.29
CA VAL A 356 30.25 -23.69 21.48
C VAL A 356 30.46 -24.15 22.92
N CYS A 357 29.36 -24.23 23.68
CA CYS A 357 29.35 -24.67 25.06
C CYS A 357 28.77 -26.09 25.12
N ILE A 358 29.60 -27.07 25.42
CA ILE A 358 29.20 -28.47 25.57
C ILE A 358 29.05 -28.75 27.06
N TYR A 359 27.87 -29.18 27.47
CA TYR A 359 27.57 -29.55 28.84
C TYR A 359 27.04 -31.00 28.93
N PRO A 360 27.28 -31.70 30.05
CA PRO A 360 26.80 -33.07 30.26
C PRO A 360 25.28 -33.11 30.32
N LYS A 361 24.67 -34.14 29.72
CA LYS A 361 23.21 -34.31 29.69
C LYS A 361 22.56 -34.31 31.09
N LEU A 362 23.29 -34.80 32.11
CA LEU A 362 22.85 -34.78 33.52
C LEU A 362 22.58 -33.36 34.07
N MET A 363 23.15 -32.31 33.48
CA MET A 363 22.84 -30.92 33.86
C MET A 363 21.50 -30.43 33.31
N GLN A 364 21.03 -31.01 32.21
CA GLN A 364 19.73 -30.68 31.59
C GLN A 364 18.56 -31.17 32.46
N ASP A 365 18.78 -32.28 33.17
CA ASP A 365 17.80 -32.91 34.08
C ASP A 365 17.81 -32.28 35.50
N GLY A 366 18.66 -31.27 35.75
CA GLY A 366 18.69 -30.50 37.01
C GLY A 366 19.40 -31.18 38.19
N GLU A 367 20.13 -32.28 37.95
CA GLU A 367 20.72 -33.13 39.00
C GLU A 367 22.14 -32.72 39.45
N VAL A 368 22.67 -31.58 38.99
CA VAL A 368 24.06 -31.17 39.24
C VAL A 368 24.16 -29.91 40.09
N ASN A 369 24.97 -29.97 41.15
CA ASN A 369 25.31 -28.82 41.99
C ASN A 369 26.27 -27.88 41.23
N ILE A 370 25.86 -26.61 41.06
CA ILE A 370 26.63 -25.58 40.33
C ILE A 370 28.04 -25.39 40.91
N GLN A 371 28.25 -25.68 42.19
CA GLN A 371 29.54 -25.49 42.89
C GLN A 371 30.61 -26.53 42.51
N ASP A 372 30.21 -27.69 41.98
CA ASP A 372 31.12 -28.80 41.63
C ASP A 372 31.49 -28.82 40.13
N LEU A 373 31.04 -27.80 39.39
CA LEU A 373 31.30 -27.66 37.97
C LEU A 373 32.74 -27.24 37.68
N GLN A 374 33.39 -27.98 36.78
CA GLN A 374 34.66 -27.56 36.20
C GLN A 374 34.43 -27.01 34.80
N VAL A 375 34.87 -25.78 34.55
CA VAL A 375 34.86 -25.19 33.20
C VAL A 375 36.23 -25.40 32.57
N GLN A 376 36.25 -26.05 31.41
CA GLN A 376 37.45 -26.22 30.59
C GLN A 376 37.30 -25.47 29.28
N VAL A 377 38.27 -24.60 28.97
CA VAL A 377 38.35 -23.96 27.65
C VAL A 377 39.26 -24.82 26.78
N MET A 378 38.72 -25.42 25.72
CA MET A 378 39.46 -26.33 24.84
C MET A 378 39.27 -25.94 23.38
N ASP A 379 40.25 -26.23 22.55
CA ASP A 379 40.15 -26.12 21.10
C ASP A 379 39.74 -27.48 20.54
N ILE A 380 38.45 -27.65 20.23
CA ILE A 380 37.91 -28.95 19.82
C ILE A 380 38.55 -29.43 18.52
N GLU A 381 38.86 -28.54 17.56
CA GLU A 381 39.50 -28.95 16.30
C GLU A 381 40.91 -29.50 16.55
N LYS A 382 41.70 -28.88 17.43
CA LYS A 382 43.03 -29.39 17.81
C LYS A 382 42.95 -30.70 18.61
N THR A 383 41.93 -30.84 19.45
CA THR A 383 41.75 -32.04 20.30
C THR A 383 41.29 -33.24 19.46
N ILE A 384 40.40 -33.03 18.49
CA ILE A 384 39.98 -34.05 17.51
C ILE A 384 41.16 -34.47 16.64
N ALA A 385 41.95 -33.52 16.12
CA ALA A 385 43.13 -33.82 15.31
C ALA A 385 44.24 -34.56 16.07
N GLN A 386 44.34 -34.37 17.39
CA GLN A 386 45.24 -35.14 18.26
C GLN A 386 44.70 -36.56 18.54
N ASN A 387 43.40 -36.70 18.81
CA ASN A 387 42.76 -38.00 19.00
C ASN A 387 42.78 -38.86 17.73
N ASP A 388 42.53 -38.28 16.54
CA ASP A 388 42.61 -39.01 15.27
C ASP A 388 44.01 -39.57 15.02
N ARG A 389 45.07 -38.86 15.45
CA ARG A 389 46.45 -39.37 15.38
C ARG A 389 46.71 -40.52 16.35
N GLU A 390 46.20 -40.46 17.58
CA GLU A 390 46.33 -41.57 18.54
C GLU A 390 45.49 -42.80 18.15
N ILE A 391 44.26 -42.59 17.67
CA ILE A 391 43.33 -43.66 17.22
C ILE A 391 43.86 -44.34 15.95
N THR A 392 44.43 -43.58 15.00
CA THR A 392 45.06 -44.14 13.78
C THR A 392 46.28 -45.02 14.10
N THR A 393 46.95 -44.77 15.22
CA THR A 393 48.09 -45.62 15.65
C THR A 393 47.63 -46.97 16.24
N THR A 394 46.35 -47.10 16.59
CA THR A 394 45.80 -48.28 17.30
C THR A 394 44.89 -49.15 16.41
N LEU A 395 44.40 -48.66 15.27
CA LEU A 395 43.44 -49.35 14.39
C LEU A 395 44.00 -49.80 13.03
N THR A 396 45.28 -50.17 12.94
CA THR A 396 45.79 -50.98 11.82
C THR A 396 45.51 -52.47 12.04
N GLN A 397 44.25 -52.90 11.88
CA GLN A 397 43.87 -54.29 11.50
C GLN A 397 42.36 -54.34 11.07
N PRO A 398 41.95 -55.31 10.23
CA PRO A 398 41.12 -55.07 9.05
C PRO A 398 39.64 -55.39 9.31
N TYR A 399 38.80 -54.38 9.51
CA TYR A 399 37.36 -54.59 9.50
C TYR A 399 36.61 -53.35 9.00
N LEU A 400 36.68 -53.10 7.69
CA LEU A 400 35.73 -52.26 6.99
C LEU A 400 35.41 -52.90 5.64
N GLN A 401 34.51 -53.87 5.67
CA GLN A 401 33.68 -54.21 4.51
C GLN A 401 32.23 -54.00 4.91
N ASP A 402 31.53 -53.29 4.02
CA ASP A 402 30.09 -53.16 3.92
C ASP A 402 29.43 -52.04 4.76
N MET A 403 29.18 -50.89 4.11
CA MET A 403 27.91 -50.15 4.17
C MET A 403 27.89 -49.06 3.08
N GLY A 404 26.78 -49.00 2.32
CA GLY A 404 26.54 -48.12 1.18
C GLY A 404 26.42 -46.61 1.48
N PRO A 405 26.05 -45.77 0.49
CA PRO A 405 26.32 -44.34 0.50
C PRO A 405 25.29 -43.56 1.32
N LYS A 406 25.42 -43.61 2.65
CA LYS A 406 24.97 -42.52 3.52
C LYS A 406 26.16 -41.61 3.74
N ARG A 407 26.00 -40.30 3.52
CA ARG A 407 27.02 -39.30 3.89
C ARG A 407 27.42 -39.58 5.34
N PRO A 408 28.71 -39.76 5.65
CA PRO A 408 29.12 -40.06 7.01
C PRO A 408 28.80 -38.85 7.86
N ILE A 409 27.84 -39.01 8.78
CA ILE A 409 27.79 -38.18 9.97
C ILE A 409 29.03 -38.63 10.74
N THR A 410 30.09 -37.83 10.72
CA THR A 410 31.26 -38.08 11.56
C THR A 410 30.83 -37.79 13.00
N GLU A 411 30.13 -38.72 13.64
CA GLU A 411 29.94 -38.70 15.10
C GLU A 411 31.32 -38.79 15.72
N THR A 412 31.89 -37.63 16.01
CA THR A 412 33.22 -37.54 16.61
C THR A 412 33.01 -37.70 18.10
N TYR A 413 33.22 -38.91 18.61
CA TYR A 413 33.11 -39.22 20.04
C TYR A 413 34.14 -38.38 20.81
N LEU A 414 33.67 -37.36 21.55
CA LEU A 414 34.53 -36.67 22.51
C LEU A 414 35.03 -37.71 23.54
N PRO A 415 36.31 -37.63 23.98
CA PRO A 415 36.84 -38.52 24.99
C PRO A 415 35.97 -38.49 26.25
N LEU A 416 35.84 -39.64 26.93
CA LEU A 416 34.97 -39.88 28.09
C LEU A 416 34.99 -38.68 29.07
N MET A 417 34.01 -37.79 28.93
CA MET A 417 33.96 -36.55 29.70
C MET A 417 33.57 -36.86 31.13
N LYS A 418 34.18 -36.16 32.09
CA LYS A 418 33.71 -36.20 33.47
C LYS A 418 32.30 -35.58 33.52
N PRO A 419 31.37 -36.17 34.28
CA PRO A 419 29.96 -35.75 34.30
C PRO A 419 29.73 -34.34 34.86
N ASN A 420 30.76 -33.69 35.43
CA ASN A 420 30.67 -32.35 36.03
C ASN A 420 31.54 -31.31 35.28
N THR A 421 31.83 -31.51 34.00
CA THR A 421 32.69 -30.61 33.22
C THR A 421 31.92 -29.93 32.09
N ILE A 422 31.94 -28.60 32.05
CA ILE A 422 31.52 -27.80 30.89
C ILE A 422 32.75 -27.54 30.03
N ILE A 423 32.64 -27.81 28.72
CA ILE A 423 33.66 -27.45 27.76
C ILE A 423 33.19 -26.24 26.97
N ILE A 424 34.01 -25.18 26.96
CA ILE A 424 33.82 -24.03 26.09
C ILE A 424 34.89 -24.11 25.00
N THR A 425 34.46 -24.25 23.75
CA THR A 425 35.36 -24.13 22.60
C THR A 425 35.03 -22.88 21.81
N ARG A 426 36.07 -22.24 21.27
CA ARG A 426 35.87 -21.21 20.25
C ARG A 426 35.82 -21.88 18.88
N ASN A 427 34.81 -21.55 18.09
CA ASN A 427 34.84 -21.90 16.67
C ASN A 427 35.91 -21.05 15.98
N LEU A 428 37.01 -21.68 15.57
CA LEU A 428 38.14 -21.00 14.90
C LEU A 428 37.94 -20.88 13.39
N ARG A 429 36.88 -21.48 12.85
CA ARG A 429 36.49 -21.24 11.47
C ARG A 429 36.06 -19.78 11.39
N ASN A 430 36.63 -19.05 10.45
CA ASN A 430 36.47 -17.60 10.29
C ASN A 430 35.08 -17.23 9.72
N LYS A 431 34.01 -17.81 10.27
CA LYS A 431 32.62 -17.63 9.88
C LYS A 431 31.84 -17.17 11.11
N ALA A 432 31.24 -15.99 11.01
CA ALA A 432 30.39 -15.45 12.08
C ALA A 432 29.17 -16.37 12.30
N PRO A 433 28.73 -16.60 13.56
CA PRO A 433 27.58 -17.45 13.87
C PRO A 433 26.27 -16.89 13.30
N ASN A 434 25.32 -17.77 12.98
CA ASN A 434 23.93 -17.38 12.69
C ASN A 434 23.18 -17.25 14.03
N MET A 435 23.09 -16.02 14.53
CA MET A 435 22.46 -15.73 15.81
C MET A 435 20.96 -15.97 15.74
N THR A 436 20.31 -15.70 14.60
CA THR A 436 18.88 -15.98 14.44
C THR A 436 18.60 -17.46 14.63
N LEU A 437 19.40 -18.32 14.02
CA LEU A 437 19.31 -19.78 14.16
C LEU A 437 19.62 -20.21 15.60
N ASN A 438 20.69 -19.69 16.20
CA ASN A 438 21.13 -20.08 17.55
C ASN A 438 20.17 -19.62 18.66
N CYS A 439 19.50 -18.47 18.51
CA CYS A 439 18.54 -17.95 19.49
C CYS A 439 17.13 -18.53 19.33
N THR A 440 16.81 -19.17 18.19
CA THR A 440 15.47 -19.72 17.91
C THR A 440 15.45 -21.25 17.78
N ALA A 441 16.50 -21.93 18.25
CA ALA A 441 16.75 -23.36 18.04
C ALA A 441 15.69 -24.30 18.64
N GLU A 442 14.85 -23.85 19.58
CA GLU A 442 13.65 -24.58 20.00
C GLU A 442 12.53 -24.39 18.96
N ARG A 443 12.68 -25.04 17.80
CA ARG A 443 11.62 -25.07 16.79
C ARG A 443 10.59 -26.14 17.13
N ASP A 444 9.40 -25.69 17.48
CA ASP A 444 8.18 -26.47 17.45
C ASP A 444 7.81 -26.80 15.99
N TYR A 445 8.43 -27.84 15.43
CA TYR A 445 8.20 -28.29 14.04
C TYR A 445 6.73 -28.58 13.75
N TRP A 446 5.91 -28.83 14.77
CA TRP A 446 4.48 -29.08 14.63
C TRP A 446 3.74 -27.92 13.96
N GLN A 447 4.17 -26.66 14.17
CA GLN A 447 3.52 -25.49 13.55
C GLN A 447 3.72 -25.48 12.03
N VAL A 448 4.93 -25.81 11.58
CA VAL A 448 5.25 -25.91 10.15
C VAL A 448 4.47 -27.06 9.51
N TRP A 449 4.41 -28.21 10.18
CA TRP A 449 3.61 -29.36 9.72
C TRP A 449 2.10 -29.07 9.74
N ALA A 450 1.59 -28.32 10.71
CA ALA A 450 0.19 -27.89 10.79
C ALA A 450 -0.17 -26.94 9.65
N CYS A 451 0.67 -25.93 9.37
CA CYS A 451 0.49 -25.03 8.23
C CYS A 451 0.51 -25.80 6.90
N ALA A 452 1.44 -26.76 6.75
CA ALA A 452 1.50 -27.61 5.56
C ALA A 452 0.23 -28.47 5.41
N ALA A 453 -0.26 -29.06 6.49
CA ALA A 453 -1.48 -29.87 6.48
C ALA A 453 -2.73 -29.04 6.13
N ILE A 454 -2.84 -27.82 6.66
CA ILE A 454 -3.91 -26.87 6.32
C ILE A 454 -3.84 -26.53 4.82
N GLY A 455 -2.65 -26.19 4.31
CA GLY A 455 -2.44 -25.87 2.90
C GLY A 455 -2.84 -27.02 1.98
N ILE A 456 -2.41 -28.24 2.29
CA ILE A 456 -2.79 -29.46 1.54
C ILE A 456 -4.31 -29.67 1.60
N SER A 457 -4.93 -29.48 2.76
CA SER A 457 -6.38 -29.66 2.93
C SER A 457 -7.19 -28.67 2.11
N ILE A 458 -6.78 -27.39 2.11
CA ILE A 458 -7.41 -26.34 1.29
C ILE A 458 -7.25 -26.66 -0.20
N GLN A 459 -6.05 -27.07 -0.61
CA GLN A 459 -5.76 -27.37 -2.02
C GLN A 459 -6.54 -28.59 -2.52
N ILE A 460 -6.67 -29.64 -1.71
CA ILE A 460 -7.55 -30.78 -1.99
C ILE A 460 -9.01 -30.30 -2.07
N GLY A 461 -9.44 -29.45 -1.13
CA GLY A 461 -10.79 -28.87 -1.13
C GLY A 461 -11.12 -28.11 -2.42
N VAL A 462 -10.18 -27.31 -2.94
CA VAL A 462 -10.33 -26.60 -4.22
C VAL A 462 -10.44 -27.57 -5.39
N LEU A 463 -9.62 -28.62 -5.43
CA LEU A 463 -9.68 -29.63 -6.49
C LEU A 463 -10.99 -30.43 -6.46
N VAL A 464 -11.47 -30.79 -5.26
CA VAL A 464 -12.77 -31.44 -5.06
C VAL A 464 -13.91 -30.52 -5.46
N PHE A 465 -13.85 -29.23 -5.09
CA PHE A 465 -14.84 -28.23 -5.47
C PHE A 465 -14.93 -28.05 -6.99
N ILE A 466 -13.79 -27.90 -7.67
CA ILE A 466 -13.73 -27.80 -9.14
C ILE A 466 -14.25 -29.09 -9.80
N GLY A 467 -13.93 -30.26 -9.24
CA GLY A 467 -14.46 -31.54 -9.70
C GLY A 467 -15.98 -31.64 -9.55
N PHE A 468 -16.52 -31.17 -8.42
CA PHE A 468 -17.95 -31.18 -8.12
C PHE A 468 -18.73 -30.24 -9.05
N LEU A 469 -18.21 -29.04 -9.31
CA LEU A 469 -18.81 -28.07 -10.25
C LEU A 469 -18.89 -28.60 -11.69
N ASN A 470 -17.92 -29.41 -12.12
CA ASN A 470 -17.92 -29.98 -13.47
C ASN A 470 -18.72 -31.28 -13.60
N GLY A 471 -18.80 -32.08 -12.52
CA GLY A 471 -19.49 -33.37 -12.50
C GLY A 471 -21.02 -33.27 -12.42
N HIS A 472 -21.56 -32.21 -11.79
CA HIS A 472 -23.00 -31.99 -11.69
C HIS A 472 -23.48 -30.94 -12.70
N LYS A 473 -24.24 -31.39 -13.71
CA LYS A 473 -24.78 -30.52 -14.79
C LYS A 473 -25.59 -29.31 -14.28
N THR A 474 -26.19 -29.39 -13.10
CA THR A 474 -26.98 -28.33 -12.45
C THR A 474 -26.15 -27.24 -11.78
N LEU A 475 -24.83 -27.44 -11.61
CA LEU A 475 -23.92 -26.53 -10.91
C LEU A 475 -22.82 -25.95 -11.81
N ARG A 476 -22.93 -26.17 -13.13
CA ARG A 476 -21.99 -25.60 -14.10
C ARG A 476 -22.21 -24.09 -14.17
N PHE A 477 -21.25 -23.33 -13.68
CA PHE A 477 -21.23 -21.88 -13.84
C PHE A 477 -21.05 -21.51 -15.32
N GLU A 478 -21.78 -20.50 -15.77
CA GLU A 478 -21.55 -19.87 -17.06
C GLU A 478 -20.47 -18.80 -16.92
N THR A 479 -19.48 -18.83 -17.80
CA THR A 479 -18.48 -17.76 -17.94
C THR A 479 -18.70 -17.08 -19.27
N ASN A 480 -18.98 -15.78 -19.25
CA ASN A 480 -19.25 -14.96 -20.45
C ASN A 480 -20.35 -15.54 -21.37
N GLY A 481 -21.46 -16.02 -20.80
CA GLY A 481 -22.59 -16.58 -21.55
C GLY A 481 -22.33 -17.92 -22.24
N SER A 482 -21.26 -18.62 -21.87
CA SER A 482 -20.94 -19.96 -22.36
C SER A 482 -20.61 -20.91 -21.21
N LEU A 483 -21.03 -22.18 -21.35
CA LEU A 483 -20.68 -23.25 -20.42
C LEU A 483 -19.16 -23.43 -20.37
N VAL A 484 -18.61 -23.52 -19.16
CA VAL A 484 -17.19 -23.85 -18.95
C VAL A 484 -16.82 -25.11 -19.72
N GLN A 485 -15.80 -25.01 -20.57
CA GLN A 485 -15.41 -26.09 -21.48
C GLN A 485 -14.79 -27.27 -20.72
N ASP A 486 -15.04 -28.50 -21.19
CA ASP A 486 -14.65 -29.73 -20.48
C ASP A 486 -13.12 -29.88 -20.29
N TYR A 487 -12.30 -29.15 -21.07
CA TYR A 487 -10.84 -29.12 -20.89
C TYR A 487 -10.38 -28.26 -19.69
N ALA A 488 -11.23 -27.41 -19.13
CA ALA A 488 -10.84 -26.46 -18.08
C ALA A 488 -10.37 -27.17 -16.80
N MET A 489 -11.03 -28.27 -16.42
CA MET A 489 -10.66 -29.04 -15.22
C MET A 489 -9.31 -29.76 -15.38
N PRO A 490 -9.06 -30.54 -16.45
CA PRO A 490 -7.74 -31.12 -16.71
C PRO A 490 -6.63 -30.07 -16.69
N VAL A 491 -6.85 -28.91 -17.30
CA VAL A 491 -5.86 -27.82 -17.34
C VAL A 491 -5.63 -27.21 -15.95
N ALA A 492 -6.68 -27.01 -15.15
CA ALA A 492 -6.55 -26.50 -13.78
C ALA A 492 -5.81 -27.47 -12.85
N VAL A 493 -6.08 -28.78 -12.97
CA VAL A 493 -5.39 -29.83 -12.22
C VAL A 493 -3.92 -29.90 -12.61
N ILE A 494 -3.64 -29.97 -13.92
CA ILE A 494 -2.27 -30.01 -14.44
C ILE A 494 -1.50 -28.74 -14.03
N GLY A 495 -2.13 -27.56 -14.14
CA GLY A 495 -1.55 -26.29 -13.75
C GLY A 495 -1.20 -26.25 -12.26
N THR A 496 -2.10 -26.74 -11.40
CA THR A 496 -1.89 -26.80 -9.95
C THR A 496 -0.74 -27.73 -9.58
N LEU A 497 -0.67 -28.91 -10.20
CA LEU A 497 0.45 -29.85 -10.01
C LEU A 497 1.79 -29.27 -10.49
N ALA A 498 1.78 -28.57 -11.63
CA ALA A 498 2.98 -27.91 -12.17
C ALA A 498 3.48 -26.79 -11.26
N VAL A 499 2.58 -25.97 -10.69
CA VAL A 499 2.93 -24.91 -9.73
C VAL A 499 3.52 -25.50 -8.46
N ASN A 500 2.88 -26.53 -7.87
CA ASN A 500 3.40 -27.19 -6.68
C ASN A 500 4.80 -27.81 -6.91
N LEU A 501 5.01 -28.43 -8.06
CA LEU A 501 6.32 -28.98 -8.44
C LEU A 501 7.36 -27.85 -8.60
N GLY A 502 6.98 -26.73 -9.21
CA GLY A 502 7.84 -25.56 -9.35
C GLY A 502 8.27 -24.98 -8.00
N ILE A 503 7.32 -24.85 -7.06
CA ILE A 503 7.60 -24.40 -5.68
C ILE A 503 8.56 -25.36 -4.98
N LEU A 504 8.35 -26.68 -5.09
CA LEU A 504 9.23 -27.69 -4.49
C LEU A 504 10.65 -27.63 -5.05
N ILE A 505 10.80 -27.45 -6.36
CA ILE A 505 12.10 -27.28 -7.01
C ILE A 505 12.78 -25.99 -6.54
N GLY A 506 12.03 -24.87 -6.45
CA GLY A 506 12.54 -23.59 -5.94
C GLY A 506 13.02 -23.68 -4.50
N ALA A 507 12.21 -24.27 -3.61
CA ALA A 507 12.57 -24.50 -2.22
C ALA A 507 13.84 -25.36 -2.09
N ARG A 508 13.95 -26.45 -2.87
CA ARG A 508 15.13 -27.33 -2.87
C ARG A 508 16.39 -26.64 -3.42
N ALA A 509 16.24 -25.70 -4.35
CA ALA A 509 17.36 -24.91 -4.87
C ALA A 509 17.88 -23.92 -3.81
N ILE A 510 16.98 -23.29 -3.05
CA ILE A 510 17.33 -22.40 -1.94
C ILE A 510 18.00 -23.21 -0.82
N ASP A 511 17.44 -24.35 -0.43
CA ASP A 511 17.97 -25.23 0.61
C ASP A 511 19.41 -25.69 0.30
N LYS A 512 19.65 -26.16 -0.94
CA LYS A 512 20.98 -26.56 -1.42
C LYS A 512 22.01 -25.43 -1.49
N SER A 513 21.58 -24.17 -1.46
CA SER A 513 22.48 -23.01 -1.46
C SER A 513 23.05 -22.69 -0.07
N SER A 514 22.60 -23.42 0.95
CA SER A 514 23.00 -23.26 2.35
C SER A 514 23.77 -24.47 2.88
N THR A 515 24.61 -24.25 3.89
CA THR A 515 25.30 -25.31 4.64
C THR A 515 25.01 -25.09 6.11
N GLU A 516 24.36 -26.07 6.75
CA GLU A 516 24.12 -26.10 8.19
C GLU A 516 25.13 -27.05 8.85
N GLU A 517 25.73 -26.62 9.96
CA GLU A 517 26.60 -27.45 10.80
C GLU A 517 25.93 -27.58 12.18
N THR A 518 25.75 -28.81 12.65
CA THR A 518 25.20 -29.12 13.97
C THR A 518 26.33 -29.72 14.81
N TYR A 519 26.52 -29.21 16.03
CA TYR A 519 27.59 -29.60 16.95
C TYR A 519 27.06 -30.42 18.12
#